data_AF-A0A1L4BME3-F1
#
_entry.id   AF-A0A1L4BME3-F1
#
_cell.length_a   1.000
_cell.length_b   1.000
_cell.length_c   1.000
_cell.angle_alpha   90.00
_cell.angle_beta   90.00
_cell.angle_gamma   90.00
#
_symmetry.space_group_name_H-M   'P 1'
#
loop_
_entity.id
_entity.type
_entity.pdbx_description
1 polymer ?
#
loop_
_entity_poly.entity_id
_entity_poly.type
_entity_poly.pdbx_seq_one_letter_code
_entity_poly.pdbx_strand_id
1 'polypeptide(L)'
;MLKFFIEIKNRFFLIFMTLVSLFVTIYFYKEVLLFIIIKPNSFYNIIKTVPYYIFTDITDILFIYIELEIFVCSQVLLIILIYHSFIFFSDSLFINEYRFCKSLFKTIIISWIIASFFSVNYAIPLSWNFFFSFQELLIEKNLINFYFEAKITEYLKFYTSLYFIFWLYSQILAFFFFFLYNSKKKNIKKLRKIFYFFFFLLSTLATPDVINQLLSSIFFILTYEFFFLLILCKTNIIFLYNKIKVTN
;
A
#
# COMPACT_ATOMS: atom_id res chain seq x y z
N MET A 1 5.99 12.58 34.81
CA MET A 1 7.25 12.43 34.06
C MET A 1 7.79 11.00 34.10
N LEU A 2 8.26 10.47 35.24
CA LEU A 2 8.84 9.11 35.31
C LEU A 2 7.91 7.98 34.80
N LYS A 3 6.61 8.07 35.08
CA LYS A 3 5.61 7.08 34.60
C LYS A 3 5.57 6.97 33.08
N PHE A 4 5.65 8.08 32.35
CA PHE A 4 5.66 8.08 30.87
C PHE A 4 6.92 7.42 30.30
N PHE A 5 8.10 7.69 30.89
CA PHE A 5 9.33 7.03 30.45
C PHE A 5 9.30 5.53 30.69
N ILE A 6 8.76 5.09 31.84
CA ILE A 6 8.59 3.66 32.16
C ILE A 6 7.63 3.00 31.15
N GLU A 7 6.53 3.68 30.82
CA GLU A 7 5.55 3.17 29.86
C GLU A 7 6.15 3.03 28.44
N ILE A 8 6.84 4.06 27.95
CA ILE A 8 7.53 4.00 26.65
C ILE A 8 8.54 2.86 26.63
N LYS A 9 9.32 2.69 27.70
CA LYS A 9 10.30 1.59 27.81
C LYS A 9 9.61 0.22 27.74
N ASN A 10 8.51 0.04 28.46
CA ASN A 10 7.77 -1.22 28.47
C ASN A 10 7.12 -1.51 27.11
N ARG A 11 6.54 -0.50 26.45
CA ARG A 11 5.97 -0.64 25.10
C ARG A 11 7.04 -0.97 24.07
N PHE A 12 8.20 -0.32 24.12
CA PHE A 12 9.32 -0.61 23.23
C PHE A 12 9.82 -2.05 23.40
N PHE A 13 9.96 -2.52 24.64
CA PHE A 13 10.32 -3.90 24.93
C PHE A 13 9.28 -4.90 24.38
N LEU A 14 7.99 -4.59 24.52
CA LEU A 14 6.92 -5.41 23.98
C LEU A 14 6.97 -5.46 22.45
N ILE A 15 7.14 -4.31 21.78
CA ILE A 15 7.30 -4.23 20.32
C ILE A 15 8.51 -5.05 19.87
N PHE A 16 9.63 -4.94 20.56
CA PHE A 16 10.84 -5.71 20.26
C PHE A 16 10.60 -7.23 20.39
N MET A 17 9.96 -7.68 21.47
CA MET A 17 9.62 -9.09 21.65
C MET A 17 8.64 -9.59 20.59
N THR A 18 7.63 -8.78 20.22
CA THR A 18 6.72 -9.14 19.12
C THR A 18 7.46 -9.26 17.79
N LEU A 19 8.41 -8.37 17.50
CA LEU A 19 9.25 -8.45 16.30
C LEU A 19 10.04 -9.77 16.27
N VAL A 20 10.74 -10.10 17.36
CA VAL A 20 11.53 -11.36 17.40
C VAL A 20 10.63 -12.58 17.18
N SER A 21 9.44 -12.60 17.83
CA SER A 21 8.48 -13.69 17.62
C SER A 21 7.97 -13.76 16.17
N LEU A 22 7.73 -12.61 15.54
CA LEU A 22 7.27 -12.53 14.15
C LEU A 22 8.31 -13.05 13.19
N PHE A 23 9.57 -12.62 13.31
CA PHE A 23 10.69 -13.15 12.51
C PHE A 23 10.72 -14.68 12.59
N VAL A 24 10.78 -15.24 13.81
CA VAL A 24 10.79 -16.71 14.00
C VAL A 24 9.60 -17.39 13.32
N THR A 25 8.38 -16.88 13.48
CA THR A 25 7.20 -17.47 12.82
C THR A 25 7.25 -17.38 11.30
N ILE A 26 7.68 -16.25 10.74
CA ILE A 26 7.75 -16.01 9.30
C ILE A 26 8.83 -16.89 8.66
N TYR A 27 9.96 -17.09 9.35
CA TYR A 27 11.03 -17.98 8.90
C TYR A 27 10.53 -19.42 8.66
N PHE A 28 9.64 -19.94 9.51
CA PHE A 28 9.04 -21.27 9.31
C PHE A 28 8.17 -21.36 8.05
N TYR A 29 7.57 -20.25 7.61
CA TYR A 29 6.65 -20.20 6.45
C TYR A 29 7.25 -19.55 5.20
N LYS A 30 8.58 -19.36 5.15
CA LYS A 30 9.28 -18.64 4.07
C LYS A 30 8.98 -19.17 2.66
N GLU A 31 8.86 -20.50 2.49
CA GLU A 31 8.57 -21.12 1.19
C GLU A 31 7.14 -20.83 0.72
N VAL A 32 6.18 -20.87 1.64
CA VAL A 32 4.77 -20.56 1.36
C VAL A 32 4.62 -19.09 0.98
N LEU A 33 5.33 -18.19 1.66
CA LEU A 33 5.34 -16.76 1.36
C LEU A 33 5.92 -16.47 -0.03
N LEU A 34 7.03 -17.13 -0.38
CA LEU A 34 7.63 -17.03 -1.71
C LEU A 34 6.65 -17.50 -2.79
N PHE A 35 5.95 -18.61 -2.55
CA PHE A 35 4.92 -19.09 -3.47
C PHE A 35 3.76 -18.10 -3.64
N ILE A 36 3.28 -17.49 -2.55
CA ILE A 36 2.20 -16.49 -2.60
C ILE A 36 2.61 -15.26 -3.42
N ILE A 37 3.87 -14.84 -3.34
CA ILE A 37 4.38 -13.67 -4.07
C ILE A 37 4.54 -13.96 -5.55
N ILE A 38 4.93 -15.18 -5.91
CA ILE A 38 5.08 -15.60 -7.32
C ILE A 38 3.72 -15.87 -7.99
N LYS A 39 2.77 -16.43 -7.23
CA LYS A 39 1.42 -16.80 -7.72
C LYS A 39 0.65 -15.71 -8.49
N PRO A 40 0.60 -14.43 -8.07
CA PRO A 40 -0.19 -13.40 -8.75
C PRO A 40 0.31 -13.12 -10.18
N ASN A 41 1.51 -13.56 -10.56
CA ASN A 41 1.92 -13.45 -11.95
C ASN A 41 0.98 -14.30 -12.82
N SER A 42 0.29 -13.61 -13.72
CA SER A 42 -0.66 -14.05 -14.76
C SER A 42 -0.20 -15.22 -15.64
N PHE A 43 1.01 -15.71 -15.44
CA PHE A 43 1.60 -16.80 -16.20
C PHE A 43 0.85 -18.11 -16.06
N TYR A 44 0.17 -18.37 -14.93
CA TYR A 44 -0.60 -19.60 -14.76
C TYR A 44 -1.73 -19.79 -15.79
N ASN A 45 -2.23 -18.69 -16.37
CA ASN A 45 -3.40 -18.73 -17.26
C ASN A 45 -3.07 -18.55 -18.75
N ILE A 46 -1.96 -17.91 -19.12
CA ILE A 46 -1.71 -17.50 -20.52
C ILE A 46 -0.75 -18.48 -21.22
N ILE A 47 0.28 -18.94 -20.53
CA ILE A 47 1.25 -19.89 -21.06
C ILE A 47 1.18 -21.09 -20.11
N LYS A 48 0.72 -22.24 -20.59
CA LYS A 48 0.52 -23.48 -19.81
C LYS A 48 1.82 -24.07 -19.20
N THR A 49 2.87 -23.27 -19.03
CA THR A 49 4.16 -23.64 -18.46
C THR A 49 4.32 -23.00 -17.09
N VAL A 50 4.96 -23.74 -16.19
CA VAL A 50 5.34 -23.23 -14.87
C VAL A 50 6.33 -22.08 -15.08
N PRO A 51 6.05 -20.85 -14.61
CA PRO A 51 7.02 -19.77 -14.68
C PRO A 51 8.26 -20.18 -13.89
N TYR A 52 9.40 -20.26 -14.55
CA TYR A 52 10.68 -20.49 -13.90
C TYR A 52 11.40 -19.16 -13.72
N TYR A 53 12.08 -19.01 -12.59
CA TYR A 53 12.96 -17.88 -12.33
C TYR A 53 14.39 -18.37 -12.26
N ILE A 54 15.31 -17.48 -12.62
CA ILE A 54 16.74 -17.76 -12.63
C ILE A 54 17.38 -17.19 -11.37
N PHE A 55 18.34 -17.93 -10.84
CA PHE A 55 19.27 -17.47 -9.81
C PHE A 55 20.67 -17.55 -10.42
N THR A 56 21.45 -16.47 -10.30
CA THR A 56 22.81 -16.44 -10.86
C THR A 56 23.82 -16.83 -9.80
N ASP A 57 23.56 -16.47 -8.54
CA ASP A 57 24.46 -16.72 -7.43
C ASP A 57 23.86 -17.74 -6.47
N ILE A 58 24.74 -18.58 -5.90
CA ILE A 58 24.35 -19.66 -4.96
C ILE A 58 23.68 -19.08 -3.70
N THR A 59 24.10 -17.88 -3.29
CA THR A 59 23.57 -17.20 -2.09
C THR A 59 22.24 -16.49 -2.31
N ASP A 60 21.80 -16.33 -3.56
CA ASP A 60 20.60 -15.54 -3.90
C ASP A 60 19.36 -16.06 -3.16
N ILE A 61 19.17 -17.38 -3.12
CA ILE A 61 18.02 -18.03 -2.47
C ILE A 61 17.95 -17.68 -0.98
N LEU A 62 19.09 -17.64 -0.30
CA LEU A 62 19.15 -17.32 1.13
C LEU A 62 18.82 -15.84 1.36
N PHE A 63 19.37 -14.93 0.54
CA PHE A 63 19.06 -13.51 0.62
C PHE A 63 17.58 -13.22 0.38
N ILE A 64 16.97 -13.94 -0.55
CA ILE A 64 15.55 -13.83 -0.86
C ILE A 64 14.69 -14.17 0.35
N TYR A 65 14.98 -15.26 1.05
CA TYR A 65 14.21 -15.61 2.25
C TYR A 65 14.32 -14.53 3.33
N ILE A 66 15.51 -13.97 3.54
CA ILE A 66 15.71 -12.90 4.52
C ILE A 66 14.98 -11.61 4.08
N GLU A 67 15.08 -11.23 2.81
CA GLU A 67 14.43 -10.03 2.28
C GLU A 67 12.90 -10.13 2.36
N LEU A 68 12.34 -11.31 2.06
CA LEU A 68 10.92 -11.61 2.22
C LEU A 68 10.47 -11.53 3.67
N GLU A 69 11.27 -12.08 4.58
CA GLU A 69 10.97 -12.05 6.02
C GLU A 69 10.96 -10.62 6.55
N ILE A 70 11.97 -9.81 6.18
CA ILE A 70 12.02 -8.39 6.51
C ILE A 70 10.82 -7.65 5.92
N PHE A 71 10.45 -7.93 4.67
CA PHE A 71 9.30 -7.31 4.02
C PHE A 71 8.01 -7.57 4.79
N VAL A 72 7.67 -8.84 5.06
CA VAL A 72 6.43 -9.19 5.78
C VAL A 72 6.45 -8.67 7.21
N CYS A 73 7.58 -8.83 7.91
CA CYS A 73 7.71 -8.35 9.28
C CYS A 73 7.57 -6.82 9.37
N SER A 74 8.09 -6.07 8.40
CA SER A 74 7.98 -4.60 8.38
C SER A 74 6.52 -4.13 8.30
N GLN A 75 5.67 -4.83 7.56
CA GLN A 75 4.25 -4.52 7.42
C GLN A 75 3.49 -4.74 8.72
N VAL A 76 3.70 -5.90 9.36
CA VAL A 76 3.05 -6.22 10.64
C VAL A 76 3.54 -5.28 11.74
N LEU A 77 4.85 -5.00 11.76
CA LEU A 77 5.46 -4.06 12.70
C LEU A 77 4.89 -2.65 12.55
N LEU A 78 4.65 -2.17 11.32
CA LEU A 78 4.02 -0.86 11.11
C LEU A 78 2.64 -0.78 11.77
N ILE A 79 1.80 -1.83 11.65
CA ILE A 79 0.49 -1.88 12.31
C ILE A 79 0.63 -1.82 13.84
N ILE A 80 1.54 -2.62 14.39
CA ILE A 80 1.80 -2.69 15.82
C ILE A 80 2.31 -1.34 16.36
N LEU A 81 3.23 -0.68 15.64
CA LEU A 81 3.73 0.66 15.99
C LEU A 81 2.62 1.71 15.98
N ILE A 82 1.79 1.71 14.94
CA ILE A 82 0.64 2.61 14.79
C ILE A 82 -0.35 2.39 15.95
N TYR A 83 -0.59 1.15 16.35
CA TYR A 83 -1.47 0.82 17.47
C TYR A 83 -0.91 1.25 18.83
N HIS A 84 0.35 0.91 19.13
CA HIS A 84 0.97 1.28 20.40
C HIS A 84 1.15 2.78 20.54
N SER A 85 1.48 3.49 19.46
CA SER A 85 1.53 4.95 19.45
C SER A 85 0.15 5.55 19.69
N PHE A 86 -0.91 5.04 19.05
CA PHE A 86 -2.27 5.54 19.29
C PHE A 86 -2.70 5.43 20.76
N ILE A 87 -2.50 4.26 21.38
CA ILE A 87 -2.89 4.04 22.79
C ILE A 87 -2.03 4.89 23.72
N PHE A 88 -0.74 5.05 23.41
CA PHE A 88 0.12 5.91 24.22
C PHE A 88 -0.38 7.37 24.20
N PHE A 89 -0.83 7.87 23.04
CA PHE A 89 -1.39 9.21 22.95
C PHE A 89 -2.83 9.31 23.47
N SER A 90 -3.64 8.24 23.42
CA SER A 90 -5.07 8.28 23.77
C SER A 90 -5.32 8.79 25.18
N ASP A 91 -4.46 8.43 26.13
CA ASP A 91 -4.63 8.80 27.54
C ASP A 91 -4.36 10.29 27.79
N SER A 92 -3.69 10.96 26.85
CA SER A 92 -3.40 12.40 26.91
C SER A 92 -4.40 13.28 26.13
N LEU A 93 -5.27 12.69 25.32
CA LEU A 93 -6.14 13.40 24.37
C LEU A 93 -7.49 13.76 24.98
N PHE A 94 -8.04 14.92 24.61
CA PHE A 94 -9.43 15.26 24.96
C PHE A 94 -10.43 14.35 24.23
N ILE A 95 -11.64 14.17 24.79
CA ILE A 95 -12.68 13.29 24.22
C ILE A 95 -12.98 13.56 22.73
N ASN A 96 -12.95 14.82 22.30
CA ASN A 96 -13.19 15.21 20.91
C ASN A 96 -12.01 14.86 20.01
N GLU A 97 -10.78 15.07 20.49
CA GLU A 97 -9.55 14.75 19.77
C GLU A 97 -9.34 13.23 19.67
N TYR A 98 -9.66 12.50 20.73
CA TYR A 98 -9.65 11.04 20.71
C TYR A 98 -10.58 10.48 19.63
N ARG A 99 -11.82 11.01 19.50
CA ARG A 99 -12.74 10.62 18.43
C ARG A 99 -12.20 10.94 17.03
N PHE A 100 -11.52 12.07 16.90
CA PHE A 100 -10.85 12.47 15.66
C PHE A 100 -9.71 11.51 15.30
N CYS A 101 -8.78 11.25 16.23
CA CYS A 101 -7.67 10.32 16.05
C CYS A 101 -8.17 8.90 15.77
N LYS A 102 -9.16 8.40 16.51
CA LYS A 102 -9.75 7.08 16.26
C LYS A 102 -10.29 6.94 14.84
N SER A 103 -10.94 7.98 14.31
CA SER A 103 -11.42 7.97 12.93
C SER A 103 -10.27 8.00 11.92
N LEU A 104 -9.17 8.73 12.19
CA LEU A 104 -7.94 8.72 11.39
C LEU A 104 -7.34 7.32 11.30
N PHE A 105 -7.10 6.69 12.45
CA PHE A 105 -6.50 5.36 12.50
C PHE A 105 -7.34 4.35 11.71
N LYS A 106 -8.67 4.41 11.83
CA LYS A 106 -9.57 3.58 11.04
C LYS A 106 -9.41 3.83 9.53
N THR A 107 -9.34 5.09 9.10
CA THR A 107 -9.17 5.40 7.66
C THR A 107 -7.81 4.95 7.12
N ILE A 108 -6.74 5.09 7.91
CA ILE A 108 -5.36 4.68 7.58
C ILE A 108 -5.27 3.16 7.42
N ILE A 109 -5.89 2.39 8.32
CA ILE A 109 -5.91 0.92 8.24
C ILE A 109 -6.73 0.45 7.04
N ILE A 110 -7.86 1.10 6.75
CA ILE A 110 -8.68 0.73 5.59
C ILE A 110 -7.95 1.05 4.28
N SER A 111 -7.35 2.25 4.16
CA SER A 111 -6.56 2.60 2.97
C SER A 111 -5.37 1.66 2.78
N TRP A 112 -4.75 1.24 3.90
CA TRP A 112 -3.69 0.25 3.89
C TRP A 112 -4.10 -1.05 3.21
N ILE A 113 -5.22 -1.63 3.65
CA ILE A 113 -5.74 -2.91 3.14
C ILE A 113 -6.13 -2.79 1.66
N ILE A 114 -6.73 -1.67 1.27
CA ILE A 114 -7.11 -1.44 -0.13
C ILE A 114 -5.87 -1.34 -1.02
N ALA A 115 -4.84 -0.62 -0.57
CA ALA A 115 -3.59 -0.46 -1.33
C ALA A 115 -2.79 -1.75 -1.43
N SER A 116 -2.73 -2.55 -0.36
CA SER A 116 -2.06 -3.86 -0.39
C SER A 116 -2.81 -4.83 -1.32
N PHE A 117 -4.14 -4.86 -1.26
CA PHE A 117 -4.95 -5.68 -2.17
C PHE A 117 -4.78 -5.25 -3.63
N PHE A 118 -4.80 -3.94 -3.91
CA PHE A 118 -4.67 -3.43 -5.27
C PHE A 118 -3.29 -3.71 -5.87
N SER A 119 -2.23 -3.47 -5.11
CA SER A 119 -0.85 -3.69 -5.58
C SER A 119 -0.62 -5.16 -5.94
N VAL A 120 -1.00 -6.10 -5.06
CA VAL A 120 -0.77 -7.53 -5.26
C VAL A 120 -1.61 -8.12 -6.39
N ASN A 121 -2.89 -7.77 -6.47
CA ASN A 121 -3.82 -8.41 -7.41
C ASN A 121 -3.93 -7.72 -8.77
N TYR A 122 -3.56 -6.44 -8.87
CA TYR A 122 -3.67 -5.69 -10.13
C TYR A 122 -2.32 -5.16 -10.59
N ALA A 123 -1.61 -4.40 -9.75
CA ALA A 123 -0.39 -3.72 -10.20
C ALA A 123 0.72 -4.67 -10.63
N ILE A 124 1.03 -5.66 -9.79
CA ILE A 124 2.06 -6.67 -10.08
C ILE A 124 1.70 -7.50 -11.34
N PRO A 125 0.52 -8.13 -11.47
CA PRO A 125 0.20 -8.90 -12.67
C PRO A 125 0.17 -8.07 -13.95
N LEU A 126 -0.36 -6.84 -13.91
CA LEU A 126 -0.39 -5.96 -15.08
C LEU A 126 1.01 -5.58 -15.53
N SER A 127 1.90 -5.28 -14.58
CA SER A 127 3.30 -5.01 -14.88
C SER A 127 4.01 -6.21 -15.50
N TRP A 128 3.68 -7.41 -15.06
CA TRP A 128 4.27 -8.64 -15.59
C TRP A 128 3.83 -8.89 -17.04
N ASN A 129 2.54 -8.70 -17.33
CA ASN A 129 2.01 -8.76 -18.70
C ASN A 129 2.67 -7.73 -19.62
N PHE A 130 2.94 -6.53 -19.11
CA PHE A 130 3.65 -5.50 -19.87
C PHE A 130 5.05 -5.96 -20.28
N PHE A 131 5.84 -6.50 -19.35
CA PHE A 131 7.19 -6.98 -19.66
C PHE A 131 7.17 -8.13 -20.67
N PHE A 132 6.21 -9.06 -20.57
CA PHE A 132 6.05 -10.11 -21.58
C PHE A 132 5.61 -9.61 -22.96
N SER A 133 4.82 -8.53 -23.03
CA SER A 133 4.43 -7.96 -24.32
C SER A 133 5.64 -7.54 -25.18
N PHE A 134 6.78 -7.19 -24.56
CA PHE A 134 8.01 -6.89 -25.30
C PHE A 134 8.59 -8.10 -26.02
N GLN A 135 8.46 -9.29 -25.43
CA GLN A 135 8.90 -10.53 -26.04
C GLN A 135 8.02 -10.88 -27.25
N GLU A 136 6.69 -10.79 -27.12
CA GLU A 136 5.73 -11.08 -28.21
C GLU A 136 5.96 -10.17 -29.43
N LEU A 137 6.12 -8.85 -29.20
CA LEU A 137 6.31 -7.85 -30.27
C LEU A 137 7.60 -8.05 -31.09
N LEU A 138 8.64 -8.63 -30.49
CA LEU A 138 9.95 -8.84 -31.14
C LEU A 138 10.01 -10.18 -31.88
N ILE A 139 9.34 -11.21 -31.34
CA ILE A 139 9.17 -12.50 -32.00
C ILE A 139 8.34 -12.34 -33.28
N GLU A 140 7.21 -11.62 -33.22
CA GLU A 140 6.34 -11.40 -34.40
C GLU A 140 7.06 -10.70 -35.56
N LYS A 141 8.06 -9.86 -35.25
CA LYS A 141 8.83 -9.13 -36.27
C LYS A 141 9.98 -9.96 -36.86
N ASN A 142 10.23 -11.19 -36.38
CA ASN A 142 11.32 -12.07 -36.84
C ASN A 142 12.70 -11.39 -36.90
N LEU A 143 12.94 -10.36 -36.08
CA LEU A 143 14.20 -9.62 -36.10
C LEU A 143 15.23 -10.25 -35.15
N ILE A 144 14.83 -10.60 -33.91
CA ILE A 144 15.71 -11.11 -32.84
C ILE A 144 14.86 -11.91 -31.82
N ASN A 145 15.33 -13.09 -31.39
CA ASN A 145 14.72 -13.84 -30.29
C ASN A 145 15.16 -13.27 -28.94
N PHE A 146 14.32 -12.43 -28.34
CA PHE A 146 14.47 -12.02 -26.95
C PHE A 146 13.66 -12.93 -26.03
N TYR A 147 14.28 -13.44 -24.96
CA TYR A 147 13.61 -14.19 -23.91
C TYR A 147 13.59 -13.35 -22.63
N PHE A 148 12.41 -13.13 -22.07
CA PHE A 148 12.28 -12.47 -20.78
C PHE A 148 12.44 -13.50 -19.65
N GLU A 149 13.68 -13.63 -19.15
CA GLU A 149 14.02 -14.50 -18.04
C GLU A 149 14.36 -13.64 -16.80
N ALA A 150 13.38 -13.49 -15.91
CA ALA A 150 13.56 -12.63 -14.74
C ALA A 150 14.41 -13.32 -13.65
N LYS A 151 15.44 -12.60 -13.16
CA LYS A 151 16.13 -12.99 -11.93
C LYS A 151 15.19 -12.77 -10.75
N ILE A 152 15.02 -13.78 -9.90
CA ILE A 152 14.06 -13.71 -8.78
C ILE A 152 14.42 -12.64 -7.72
N THR A 153 15.70 -12.32 -7.54
CA THR A 153 16.12 -11.21 -6.66
C THR A 153 15.64 -9.86 -7.20
N GLU A 154 15.69 -9.67 -8.52
CA GLU A 154 15.22 -8.44 -9.16
C GLU A 154 13.70 -8.38 -9.14
N TYR A 155 13.04 -9.51 -9.35
CA TYR A 155 11.59 -9.63 -9.20
C TYR A 155 11.13 -9.20 -7.79
N LEU A 156 11.79 -9.67 -6.74
CA LEU A 156 11.42 -9.30 -5.37
C LEU A 156 11.68 -7.84 -5.05
N LYS A 157 12.79 -7.26 -5.52
CA LYS A 157 13.05 -5.82 -5.40
C LYS A 157 11.99 -5.00 -6.13
N PHE A 158 11.59 -5.42 -7.31
CA PHE A 158 10.52 -4.79 -8.07
C PHE A 158 9.16 -4.91 -7.35
N TYR A 159 8.81 -6.11 -6.88
CA TYR A 159 7.59 -6.37 -6.13
C TYR A 159 7.50 -5.49 -4.87
N THR A 160 8.55 -5.48 -4.06
CA THR A 160 8.60 -4.73 -2.80
C THR A 160 8.58 -3.22 -3.04
N SER A 161 9.35 -2.71 -4.01
CA SER A 161 9.36 -1.28 -4.34
C SER A 161 8.01 -0.78 -4.83
N LEU A 162 7.36 -1.49 -5.75
CA LEU A 162 6.00 -1.18 -6.19
C LEU A 162 5.01 -1.21 -5.04
N TYR A 163 5.04 -2.25 -4.21
CA TYR A 163 4.17 -2.35 -3.05
C TYR A 163 4.31 -1.13 -2.13
N PHE A 164 5.56 -0.74 -1.81
CA PHE A 164 5.82 0.42 -0.95
C PHE A 164 5.37 1.75 -1.58
N ILE A 165 5.46 1.91 -2.90
CA ILE A 165 4.94 3.09 -3.60
C ILE A 165 3.43 3.22 -3.41
N PHE A 166 2.67 2.16 -3.72
CA PHE A 166 1.22 2.16 -3.56
C PHE A 166 0.81 2.38 -2.11
N TRP A 167 1.53 1.72 -1.20
CA TRP A 167 1.36 1.87 0.24
C TRP A 167 1.54 3.33 0.70
N LEU A 168 2.73 3.91 0.52
CA LEU A 168 3.06 5.27 0.97
C LEU A 168 2.07 6.29 0.43
N TYR A 169 1.76 6.17 -0.86
CA TYR A 169 0.87 7.11 -1.50
C TYR A 169 -0.55 7.05 -0.96
N SER A 170 -1.09 5.84 -0.77
CA SER A 170 -2.41 5.66 -0.17
C SER A 170 -2.50 6.27 1.24
N GLN A 171 -1.40 6.23 2.00
CA GLN A 171 -1.35 6.82 3.33
C GLN A 171 -1.31 8.34 3.28
N ILE A 172 -0.50 8.92 2.39
CA ILE A 172 -0.45 10.38 2.18
C ILE A 172 -1.84 10.90 1.77
N LEU A 173 -2.51 10.21 0.84
CA LEU A 173 -3.88 10.54 0.44
C LEU A 173 -4.86 10.47 1.61
N ALA A 174 -4.84 9.37 2.39
CA ALA A 174 -5.75 9.19 3.52
C ALA A 174 -5.58 10.30 4.57
N PHE A 175 -4.33 10.65 4.91
CA PHE A 175 -4.03 11.76 5.81
C PHE A 175 -4.55 13.09 5.27
N PHE A 176 -4.17 13.43 4.03
CA PHE A 176 -4.58 14.68 3.39
C PHE A 176 -6.11 14.82 3.35
N PHE A 177 -6.78 13.73 3.00
CA PHE A 177 -8.21 13.70 2.90
C PHE A 177 -8.92 13.88 4.25
N PHE A 178 -8.39 13.25 5.30
CA PHE A 178 -8.94 13.42 6.64
C PHE A 178 -8.79 14.86 7.16
N PHE A 179 -7.67 15.53 6.86
CA PHE A 179 -7.51 16.96 7.15
C PHE A 179 -8.55 17.81 6.42
N LEU A 180 -8.78 17.52 5.13
CA LEU A 180 -9.81 18.21 4.34
C LEU A 180 -11.22 17.98 4.89
N TYR A 181 -11.55 16.75 5.29
CA TYR A 181 -12.84 16.37 5.85
C TYR A 181 -13.22 17.18 7.11
N ASN A 182 -12.24 17.52 7.94
CA ASN A 182 -12.49 18.34 9.14
C ASN A 182 -12.44 19.84 8.86
N SER A 183 -11.84 20.26 7.74
CA SER A 183 -11.85 21.66 7.32
C SER A 183 -13.23 22.03 6.73
N LYS A 184 -13.87 23.10 7.22
CA LYS A 184 -15.16 23.61 6.68
C LYS A 184 -15.04 24.24 5.28
N LYS A 185 -13.93 23.99 4.55
CA LYS A 185 -13.60 24.72 3.32
C LYS A 185 -14.38 24.16 2.12
N LYS A 186 -15.35 24.96 1.62
CA LYS A 186 -16.16 24.67 0.42
C LYS A 186 -15.38 24.63 -0.91
N ASN A 187 -14.07 24.95 -0.90
CA ASN A 187 -13.27 25.16 -2.12
C ASN A 187 -12.66 23.88 -2.73
N ILE A 188 -12.82 22.71 -2.11
CA ILE A 188 -12.19 21.45 -2.60
C ILE A 188 -12.63 21.09 -4.03
N LYS A 189 -13.87 21.46 -4.42
CA LYS A 189 -14.37 21.25 -5.79
C LYS A 189 -13.54 21.98 -6.86
N LYS A 190 -13.00 23.16 -6.55
CA LYS A 190 -12.21 23.96 -7.51
C LYS A 190 -10.80 23.40 -7.73
N LEU A 191 -10.25 22.69 -6.73
CA LEU A 191 -8.88 22.17 -6.76
C LEU A 191 -8.76 20.78 -7.40
N ARG A 192 -9.87 20.14 -7.81
CA ARG A 192 -9.86 18.78 -8.38
C ARG A 192 -8.91 18.62 -9.57
N LYS A 193 -8.94 19.56 -10.52
CA LYS A 193 -8.09 19.52 -11.71
C LYS A 193 -6.60 19.56 -11.34
N ILE A 194 -6.25 20.31 -10.30
CA ILE A 194 -4.88 20.43 -9.79
C ILE A 194 -4.45 19.11 -9.14
N PHE A 195 -5.33 18.46 -8.36
CA PHE A 195 -5.02 17.14 -7.78
C PHE A 195 -4.82 16.07 -8.84
N TYR A 196 -5.65 16.01 -9.88
CA TYR A 196 -5.46 15.04 -10.96
C TYR A 196 -4.09 15.20 -11.66
N PHE A 197 -3.70 16.45 -11.92
CA PHE A 197 -2.36 16.73 -12.47
C PHE A 197 -1.24 16.31 -11.51
N PHE A 198 -1.39 16.62 -10.23
CA PHE A 198 -0.41 16.24 -9.20
C PHE A 198 -0.28 14.73 -9.05
N PHE A 199 -1.38 13.99 -9.13
CA PHE A 199 -1.37 12.52 -9.05
C PHE A 199 -0.67 11.89 -10.24
N PHE A 200 -0.84 12.46 -11.43
CA PHE A 200 -0.11 12.05 -12.62
C PHE A 200 1.39 12.37 -12.52
N LEU A 201 1.77 13.54 -11.99
CA LEU A 201 3.17 13.84 -11.71
C LEU A 201 3.78 12.88 -10.69
N LEU A 202 3.06 12.57 -9.61
CA LEU A 202 3.53 11.61 -8.62
C LEU A 202 3.68 10.21 -9.21
N SER A 203 2.78 9.76 -10.07
CA SER A 203 2.95 8.47 -10.74
C SER A 203 4.16 8.46 -11.67
N THR A 204 4.45 9.56 -12.39
CA THR A 204 5.67 9.66 -13.23
C THR A 204 6.95 9.54 -12.43
N LEU A 205 6.97 10.08 -11.21
CA LEU A 205 8.13 10.02 -10.32
C LEU A 205 8.27 8.65 -9.66
N ALA A 206 7.15 7.98 -9.40
CA ALA A 206 7.13 6.74 -8.65
C ALA A 206 7.51 5.52 -9.49
N THR A 207 7.02 5.44 -10.73
CA THR A 207 7.21 4.25 -11.57
C THR A 207 7.81 4.61 -12.92
N PRO A 208 8.89 3.95 -13.36
CA PRO A 208 9.50 4.23 -14.66
C PRO A 208 8.64 3.72 -15.84
N ASP A 209 7.83 2.68 -15.62
CA ASP A 209 7.04 2.05 -16.69
C ASP A 209 5.74 2.81 -16.97
N VAL A 210 5.43 3.04 -18.24
CA VAL A 210 4.23 3.79 -18.68
C VAL A 210 2.93 3.12 -18.20
N ILE A 211 2.86 1.78 -18.24
CA ILE A 211 1.66 1.06 -17.77
C ILE A 211 1.49 1.21 -16.25
N ASN A 212 2.57 1.05 -15.49
CA ASN A 212 2.53 1.22 -14.03
C ASN A 212 2.24 2.68 -13.64
N GLN A 213 2.73 3.64 -14.42
CA GLN A 213 2.43 5.07 -14.26
C GLN A 213 0.95 5.38 -14.49
N LEU A 214 0.36 4.83 -15.56
CA LEU A 214 -1.06 4.99 -15.84
C LEU A 214 -1.90 4.31 -14.75
N LEU A 215 -1.59 3.06 -14.40
CA LEU A 215 -2.32 2.31 -13.40
C LEU A 215 -2.27 2.96 -12.01
N SER A 216 -1.09 3.42 -11.58
CA SER A 216 -0.94 4.14 -10.32
C SER A 216 -1.71 5.46 -10.34
N SER A 217 -1.65 6.24 -11.44
CA SER A 217 -2.45 7.46 -11.56
C SER A 217 -3.95 7.20 -11.45
N ILE A 218 -4.46 6.13 -12.10
CA ILE A 218 -5.86 5.73 -12.04
C ILE A 218 -6.24 5.35 -10.60
N PHE A 219 -5.43 4.53 -9.94
CA PHE A 219 -5.65 4.13 -8.54
C PHE A 219 -5.70 5.35 -7.61
N PHE A 220 -4.79 6.30 -7.79
CA PHE A 220 -4.72 7.54 -7.01
C PHE A 220 -5.93 8.44 -7.22
N ILE A 221 -6.41 8.55 -8.46
CA ILE A 221 -7.62 9.29 -8.79
C ILE A 221 -8.85 8.62 -8.18
N LEU A 222 -9.00 7.30 -8.35
CA LEU A 222 -10.13 6.53 -7.81
C LEU A 222 -10.21 6.61 -6.29
N THR A 223 -9.09 6.44 -5.60
CA THR A 223 -9.03 6.55 -4.13
C THR A 223 -9.40 7.96 -3.69
N TYR A 224 -8.88 8.99 -4.33
CA TYR A 224 -9.25 10.38 -4.05
C TYR A 224 -10.74 10.67 -4.29
N GLU A 225 -11.32 10.17 -5.38
CA GLU A 225 -12.73 10.38 -5.69
C GLU A 225 -13.65 9.64 -4.72
N PHE A 226 -13.30 8.39 -4.37
CA PHE A 226 -14.01 7.61 -3.36
C PHE A 226 -14.05 8.36 -2.03
N PHE A 227 -12.88 8.85 -1.60
CA PHE A 227 -12.80 9.69 -0.42
C PHE A 227 -13.68 10.93 -0.58
N PHE A 228 -13.55 11.68 -1.70
CA PHE A 228 -14.33 12.89 -1.95
C PHE A 228 -15.85 12.65 -1.86
N LEU A 229 -16.33 11.51 -2.36
CA LEU A 229 -17.73 11.08 -2.22
C LEU A 229 -18.14 10.91 -0.75
N LEU A 230 -17.28 10.32 0.09
CA LEU A 230 -17.55 10.20 1.54
C LEU A 230 -17.74 11.57 2.22
N ILE A 231 -16.95 12.59 1.86
CA ILE A 231 -17.19 13.97 2.33
C ILE A 231 -18.58 14.44 1.91
N LEU A 232 -18.92 14.31 0.62
CA LEU A 232 -20.20 14.80 0.11
C LEU A 232 -21.40 14.13 0.79
N CYS A 233 -21.40 12.80 0.88
CA CYS A 233 -22.45 12.04 1.53
C CYS A 233 -22.70 12.54 2.95
N LYS A 234 -21.64 12.77 3.74
CA LYS A 234 -21.79 13.30 5.09
C LYS A 234 -22.32 14.72 5.11
N THR A 235 -21.82 15.62 4.25
CA THR A 235 -22.32 17.01 4.21
C THR A 235 -23.81 17.07 3.89
N ASN A 236 -24.29 16.20 3.00
CA ASN A 236 -25.72 16.10 2.67
C ASN A 236 -26.53 15.52 3.83
N ILE A 237 -26.02 14.50 4.53
CA ILE A 237 -26.68 13.94 5.72
C ILE A 237 -26.81 14.99 6.84
N ILE A 238 -25.74 15.76 7.10
CA ILE A 238 -25.78 16.85 8.09
C ILE A 238 -26.79 17.92 7.68
N PHE A 239 -26.84 18.27 6.40
CA PHE A 239 -27.81 19.22 5.88
C PHE A 239 -29.25 18.73 6.05
N LEU A 240 -29.53 17.45 5.74
CA LEU A 240 -30.84 16.83 5.94
C LEU A 240 -31.24 16.78 7.42
N TYR A 241 -30.32 16.39 8.31
CA TYR A 241 -30.57 16.37 9.76
C TYR A 241 -30.92 17.77 10.29
N ASN A 242 -30.17 18.80 9.88
CA ASN A 242 -30.45 20.18 10.27
C ASN A 242 -31.79 20.68 9.70
N LYS A 243 -32.17 20.26 8.49
CA LYS A 243 -33.47 20.61 7.90
C LYS A 243 -34.63 19.99 8.69
N ILE A 244 -34.50 18.71 9.09
CA ILE A 244 -35.52 18.00 9.89
C ILE A 244 -35.65 18.61 11.30
N LYS A 245 -34.53 19.06 11.91
CA LYS A 245 -34.53 19.69 13.23
C LYS A 245 -35.13 21.11 13.24
N VAL A 246 -35.18 21.78 12.09
CA VAL A 246 -35.80 23.12 11.95
C VAL A 246 -37.31 23.01 11.64
N THR A 247 -37.77 21.87 11.13
CA THR A 247 -39.19 21.61 10.82
C THR A 247 -39.99 21.00 11.97
N ASN A 248 -39.33 20.56 13.05
CA ASN A 248 -39.95 20.07 14.29
C ASN A 248 -39.71 21.07 15.42
#